data_AF-A0A5B9CXU4-F1
#
_entry.id   AF-A0A5B9CXU4-F1
#
_cell.length_a   1.000
_cell.length_b   1.000
_cell.length_c   1.000
_cell.angle_alpha   90.00
_cell.angle_beta   90.00
_cell.angle_gamma   90.00
#
_symmetry.space_group_name_H-M   'P 1'
#
loop_
_entity.id
_entity.type
_entity.pdbx_description
1 polymer ?
#
loop_
_entity_poly.entity_id
_entity_poly.type
_entity_poly.pdbx_seq_one_letter_code
_entity_poly.pdbx_strand_id
1 'polypeptide(L)' 'MGTEEKLKIKSIRKCLSLTQKELADLLGVKQASVCRWEQGKGLSLKSYLKLQQLKNSSMPAFTIASTDNNKHPQHNSQA' A
#
# COMPACT_ATOMS: atom_id res chain seq x y z
N MET A 1 -22.55 3.29 11.13
CA MET A 1 -21.23 3.53 10.53
C MET A 1 -20.59 2.17 10.27
N GLY A 2 -20.05 1.77 9.11
CA GLY A 2 -19.90 2.45 7.83
C GLY A 2 -19.72 1.37 6.75
N THR A 3 -20.54 1.42 5.71
CA THR A 3 -20.45 0.56 4.52
C THR A 3 -19.21 0.88 3.67
N GLU A 4 -18.63 2.06 3.85
CA GLU A 4 -17.53 2.60 3.05
C GLU A 4 -16.18 1.91 3.32
N GLU A 5 -15.89 1.51 4.56
CA GLU A 5 -14.59 0.91 4.92
C GLU A 5 -14.45 -0.52 4.38
N LYS A 6 -15.55 -1.29 4.45
CA LYS A 6 -15.64 -2.65 3.89
C LYS A 6 -15.33 -2.68 2.40
N LEU A 7 -15.87 -1.72 1.65
CA LEU A 7 -15.65 -1.63 0.21
C LEU A 7 -14.21 -1.25 -0.13
N LYS A 8 -13.59 -0.35 0.66
CA LYS A 8 -12.22 0.12 0.41
C LYS A 8 -11.19 -1.01 0.45
N ILE A 9 -11.21 -1.88 1.46
CA ILE A 9 -10.20 -2.95 1.60
C ILE A 9 -10.34 -3.98 0.48
N LYS A 10 -11.57 -4.43 0.22
CA LYS A 10 -11.83 -5.39 -0.86
C LYS A 10 -11.47 -4.83 -2.23
N SER A 11 -11.73 -3.54 -2.46
CA SER A 11 -11.36 -2.86 -3.71
C SER A 11 -9.85 -2.71 -3.86
N ILE A 12 -9.11 -2.34 -2.82
CA ILE A 12 -7.64 -2.29 -2.85
C ILE A 12 -7.08 -3.67 -3.17
N ARG A 13 -7.55 -4.72 -2.48
CA ARG A 13 -7.11 -6.09 -2.72
C ARG A 13 -7.34 -6.52 -4.17
N LYS A 14 -8.53 -6.23 -4.72
CA LYS A 14 -8.88 -6.54 -6.11
C LYS A 14 -8.04 -5.74 -7.11
N CYS A 15 -7.77 -4.47 -6.83
CA CYS A 15 -6.93 -3.64 -7.68
C CYS A 15 -5.50 -4.19 -7.79
N LEU A 16 -5.00 -4.77 -6.70
CA LEU A 16 -3.70 -5.43 -6.64
C LEU A 16 -3.73 -6.89 -7.13
N SER A 17 -4.90 -7.41 -7.52
CA SER A 17 -5.13 -8.81 -7.87
C SER A 17 -4.65 -9.82 -6.81
N LEU A 18 -4.69 -9.43 -5.53
CA LEU A 18 -4.24 -10.28 -4.42
C LEU A 18 -5.38 -11.13 -3.87
N THR A 19 -5.04 -12.31 -3.36
CA THR A 19 -5.92 -13.09 -2.49
C THR A 19 -5.92 -12.52 -1.07
N GLN A 20 -6.91 -12.90 -0.25
CA GLN A 20 -6.94 -12.49 1.16
C GLN A 20 -5.72 -13.00 1.93
N LYS A 21 -5.19 -14.17 1.55
CA LYS A 21 -4.01 -14.78 2.15
C LYS A 21 -2.75 -13.98 1.81
N GLU A 22 -2.54 -13.68 0.52
CA GLU A 22 -1.38 -12.89 0.10
C GLU A 22 -1.38 -11.48 0.70
N LEU A 23 -2.55 -10.84 0.77
CA LEU A 23 -2.67 -9.54 1.45
C LEU A 23 -2.33 -9.67 2.94
N ALA A 24 -2.70 -10.77 3.59
CA ALA A 24 -2.37 -11.02 4.98
C ALA A 24 -0.88 -11.25 5.18
N ASP A 25 -0.26 -12.04 4.31
CA ASP A 25 1.18 -12.34 4.31
C ASP A 25 1.99 -11.05 4.11
N LEU A 26 1.60 -10.18 3.16
CA LEU A 26 2.19 -8.86 2.93
C LEU A 26 2.12 -7.94 4.16
N LEU A 27 1.01 -8.00 4.90
CA LEU A 27 0.78 -7.15 6.06
C LEU A 27 1.38 -7.75 7.35
N GLY A 28 1.76 -9.03 7.33
CA GLY A 28 2.21 -9.80 8.48
C GLY A 28 1.08 -10.11 9.47
N VAL A 29 -0.13 -10.35 8.96
CA VAL A 29 -1.32 -10.66 9.77
C VAL A 29 -1.92 -12.00 9.35
N LYS A 30 -2.89 -12.50 10.12
CA LYS A 30 -3.63 -13.71 9.75
C LYS A 30 -4.67 -13.39 8.66
N GLN A 31 -4.89 -14.33 7.73
CA GLN A 31 -5.97 -14.23 6.73
C GLN A 31 -7.34 -13.93 7.36
N ALA A 32 -7.62 -14.54 8.52
CA ALA A 32 -8.85 -14.29 9.28
C ALA A 32 -9.03 -12.81 9.66
N SER A 33 -7.93 -12.08 9.91
CA SER A 33 -7.97 -10.64 10.17
C SER A 33 -8.44 -9.88 8.93
N VAL A 34 -7.88 -10.21 7.75
CA VAL A 34 -8.29 -9.59 6.47
C VAL A 34 -9.77 -9.85 6.18
N CYS A 35 -10.26 -11.07 6.43
CA CYS A 35 -11.68 -11.39 6.27
C CYS A 35 -12.57 -10.55 7.20
N ARG A 36 -12.19 -10.38 8.47
CA ARG A 36 -12.91 -9.52 9.43
C ARG A 36 -12.89 -8.05 8.98
N TRP A 37 -11.76 -7.56 8.49
CA TRP A 37 -11.64 -6.20 7.97
C TRP A 37 -12.56 -5.95 6.76
N GLU A 38 -12.61 -6.90 5.82
CA GLU A 38 -13.56 -6.87 4.69
C GLU A 38 -15.03 -7.04 5.13
N GLN A 39 -15.29 -7.42 6.39
CA GLN A 39 -16.62 -7.41 6.99
C GLN A 39 -16.89 -6.14 7.81
N GLY A 40 -15.95 -5.20 7.86
CA GLY A 40 -16.04 -3.96 8.64
C GLY A 40 -15.76 -4.14 10.13
N LYS A 41 -15.05 -5.21 10.52
CA LYS A 41 -14.78 -5.53 11.94
C LYS A 41 -13.28 -5.58 12.21
N GLY A 42 -12.87 -4.97 13.32
CA GLY A 42 -11.52 -5.15 13.88
C GLY A 42 -10.38 -4.60 13.02
N LEU A 43 -10.64 -3.62 12.16
CA LEU A 43 -9.59 -2.89 11.48
C LEU A 43 -8.93 -1.92 12.46
N SER A 44 -7.63 -2.11 12.68
CA SER A 44 -6.83 -1.17 13.47
C SER A 44 -6.22 -0.11 12.57
N LEU A 45 -6.05 1.11 13.09
CA LEU A 45 -5.41 2.23 12.39
C LEU A 45 -4.05 1.85 11.78
N LYS A 46 -3.25 1.04 12.49
CA LYS A 46 -1.95 0.55 11.99
C LYS A 46 -2.08 -0.29 10.71
N SER A 47 -3.11 -1.13 10.64
CA SER A 47 -3.36 -1.97 9.47
C SER A 47 -3.91 -1.15 8.30
N TYR A 48 -4.75 -0.17 8.60
CA TYR A 48 -5.25 0.79 7.60
C TYR A 48 -4.11 1.62 6.98
N LEU A 49 -3.16 2.12 7.79
CA LEU A 49 -2.00 2.87 7.29
C LEU A 49 -1.12 2.03 6.34
N LYS A 50 -0.86 0.76 6.70
CA LYS A 50 -0.12 -0.15 5.79
C LYS A 50 -0.85 -0.38 4.47
N LEU A 51 -2.18 -0.54 4.49
CA LEU A 51 -2.97 -0.67 3.26
C LEU A 51 -2.85 0.56 2.36
N GLN A 52 -2.82 1.75 2.95
CA GLN A 52 -2.64 3.01 2.20
C GLN A 52 -1.23 3.12 1.60
N GLN A 53 -0.19 2.71 2.35
CA GLN A 53 1.17 2.65 1.84
C GLN A 53 1.31 1.67 0.66
N LEU A 54 0.70 0.48 0.77
CA LEU A 54 0.64 -0.51 -0.31
C LEU A 54 -0.03 0.03 -1.57
N LYS A 55 -1.17 0.71 -1.41
CA LYS A 55 -1.86 1.36 -2.53
C LYS A 55 -0.99 2.41 -3.21
N ASN A 56 -0.28 3.23 -2.42
CA ASN A 56 0.57 4.29 -2.94
C ASN A 56 1.85 3.74 -3.62
N SER A 57 2.38 2.61 -3.12
CA SER A 57 3.58 1.99 -3.66
C SER A 57 3.31 1.11 -4.90
N SER A 58 2.09 0.58 -5.05
CA SER A 58 1.72 -0.28 -6.18
C SER A 58 1.03 0.45 -7.33
N MET A 59 0.68 1.73 -7.15
CA MET A 59 0.44 2.61 -8.29
C MET A 59 1.80 3.14 -8.73
N PRO A 60 2.43 2.63 -9.79
CA PRO A 60 3.43 3.44 -10.45
C PRO A 60 2.70 4.69 -10.91
N ALA A 61 3.06 5.84 -10.35
CA ALA A 61 2.72 7.13 -10.91
C ALA A 61 3.41 7.23 -12.28
N PHE A 62 2.89 6.51 -13.26
CA PHE A 62 3.36 6.62 -14.62
C PHE A 62 2.76 7.90 -15.19
N THR A 63 3.64 8.92 -15.24
CA THR A 63 3.62 10.10 -16.11
C THR A 63 2.69 11.25 -15.66
N ILE A 64 3.12 12.53 -15.58
CA ILE A 64 4.32 13.18 -16.12
C ILE A 64 4.62 14.50 -15.36
N ALA A 65 5.90 14.88 -15.35
CA ALA A 65 6.52 16.20 -15.12
C ALA A 65 7.29 16.41 -13.80
N SER A 66 8.59 16.66 -13.99
CA SER A 66 9.59 17.18 -13.04
C SER A 66 10.41 16.17 -12.24
N THR A 67 11.18 15.36 -12.95
CA THR A 67 12.61 15.25 -12.62
C THR A 67 13.41 15.82 -13.79
N ASP A 68 13.45 17.16 -13.83
CA ASP A 68 14.56 17.86 -14.45
C ASP A 68 15.78 17.67 -13.54
N ASN A 69 16.72 16.90 -14.06
CA ASN A 69 18.17 16.99 -13.91
C ASN A 69 18.71 17.66 -12.63
N ASN A 70 19.34 16.86 -11.77
CA ASN A 70 20.78 17.05 -11.62
C ASN A 70 21.51 15.76 -11.23
N LYS A 71 22.51 15.50 -12.05
CA LYS A 71 23.28 14.27 -12.20
C LYS A 71 24.49 14.31 -11.28
N HIS A 72 24.55 13.35 -10.35
CA HIS A 72 25.75 12.61 -9.93
C HIS A 72 26.89 13.42 -9.22
N PRO A 73 27.98 12.78 -8.75
CA PRO A 73 28.22 12.34 -7.38
C PRO A 73 29.39 13.07 -6.69
N GLN A 74 29.60 12.71 -5.42
CA GLN A 74 30.79 12.93 -4.60
C GLN A 74 32.10 12.47 -5.29
N HIS A 75 33.12 13.33 -5.43
CA HIS A 75 34.47 13.07 -4.88
C HIS A 75 35.44 14.25 -5.04
N ASN A 76 36.22 14.43 -3.98
CA ASN A 76 37.46 15.19 -3.84
C ASN A 76 38.49 14.92 -4.95
N SER A 77 39.33 15.91 -5.24
CA SER A 77 40.80 15.78 -5.38
C SER A 77 41.40 17.18 -5.56
N GLN A 78 42.15 17.58 -4.54
CA GLN A 78 43.00 18.75 -4.52
C GLN A 78 44.38 18.28 -5.00
N ALA A 79 44.92 18.94 -6.03
CA ALA A 79 46.33 18.88 -6.42
C ALA A 79 46.76 20.31 -6.79
#